data_AF-A0A8J2A667-F1
#
_entry.id   AF-A0A8J2A667-F1
#
_cell.length_a   1.000
_cell.length_b   1.000
_cell.length_c   1.000
_cell.angle_alpha   90.00
_cell.angle_beta   90.00
_cell.angle_gamma   90.00
#
_symmetry.space_group_name_H-M   'P 1'
#
loop_
_entity.id
_entity.type
_entity.pdbx_description
1 polymer ?
#
loop_
_entity_poly.entity_id
_entity_poly.type
_entity_poly.pdbx_seq_one_letter_code
_entity_poly.pdbx_strand_id
1 'polypeptide(L)'
;PGSTFLPFEEAREYVHRLGLRSSLEWTLWSKTSLRPKEIPSCPRTVYVHCGWDGMPDWLGRASFRPDLRLRGSGSTAARRIPKEDEDHRHEEHDAVDAASSATE
;
A
#
# COMPACT_ATOMS: atom_id res chain seq x y z
N PRO A 1 -14.60 -14.91 -19.16
CA PRO A 1 -13.73 -13.85 -18.61
C PRO A 1 -13.39 -14.15 -17.14
N GLY A 2 -12.21 -14.75 -16.91
CA GLY A 2 -11.72 -15.00 -15.56
C GLY A 2 -11.42 -13.67 -14.88
N SER A 3 -11.92 -13.49 -13.67
CA SER A 3 -11.68 -12.30 -12.86
C SER A 3 -10.18 -12.22 -12.54
N THR A 4 -9.44 -11.35 -13.24
CA THR A 4 -8.05 -10.99 -12.94
C THR A 4 -8.00 -10.02 -11.76
N PHE A 5 -8.60 -10.40 -10.64
CA PHE A 5 -8.56 -9.63 -9.41
C PHE A 5 -7.92 -10.50 -8.34
N LEU A 6 -7.19 -9.84 -7.43
CA LEU A 6 -6.60 -10.54 -6.29
C LEU A 6 -7.68 -11.21 -5.43
N PRO A 7 -7.33 -12.26 -4.67
CA PRO A 7 -8.20 -12.77 -3.62
C PRO A 7 -8.61 -11.67 -2.64
N PHE A 8 -9.79 -11.79 -2.04
CA PHE A 8 -10.32 -10.79 -1.12
C PHE A 8 -9.32 -10.43 0.00
N GLU A 9 -8.66 -11.44 0.57
CA GLU A 9 -7.68 -11.28 1.66
C GLU A 9 -6.47 -10.45 1.20
N GLU A 10 -5.83 -10.81 0.10
CA GLU A 10 -4.66 -10.10 -0.45
C GLU A 10 -5.02 -8.66 -0.85
N ALA A 11 -6.18 -8.49 -1.49
CA ALA A 11 -6.66 -7.17 -1.90
C ALA A 11 -6.98 -6.29 -0.69
N ARG A 12 -7.59 -6.87 0.36
CA ARG A 12 -7.89 -6.17 1.61
C ARG A 12 -6.61 -5.73 2.33
N GLU A 13 -5.62 -6.61 2.45
CA GLU A 13 -4.33 -6.26 3.04
C GLU A 13 -3.64 -5.13 2.29
N TYR A 14 -3.69 -5.15 0.96
CA TYR A 14 -3.16 -4.06 0.14
C TYR A 14 -3.83 -2.73 0.50
N VAL A 15 -5.16 -2.73 0.61
CA VAL A 15 -5.92 -1.53 0.95
C VAL A 15 -5.68 -1.06 2.39
N HIS A 16 -5.49 -1.99 3.32
CA HIS A 16 -5.12 -1.67 4.69
C HIS A 16 -3.76 -0.97 4.75
N ARG A 17 -2.80 -1.39 3.91
CA ARG A 17 -1.48 -0.73 3.78
C ARG A 17 -1.57 0.71 3.26
N LEU A 18 -2.61 1.06 2.50
CA LEU A 18 -2.81 2.43 2.01
C LEU A 18 -3.20 3.40 3.13
N GLY A 19 -3.71 2.91 4.26
CA GLY A 19 -4.08 3.75 5.41
C GLY A 19 -5.26 4.70 5.17
N LEU A 20 -6.13 4.38 4.20
CA LEU A 20 -7.29 5.22 3.85
C LEU A 20 -8.28 5.28 5.01
N ARG A 21 -8.66 6.49 5.43
CA ARG A 21 -9.45 6.83 6.63
C ARG A 21 -10.93 7.07 6.36
N SER A 22 -11.34 7.21 5.09
CA SER A 22 -12.76 7.36 4.75
C SER A 22 -13.14 6.67 3.43
N SER A 23 -14.44 6.38 3.26
CA SER A 23 -14.97 5.89 1.98
C SER A 23 -14.84 6.94 0.87
N LEU A 24 -14.79 8.22 1.24
CA LEU A 24 -14.53 9.32 0.33
C LEU A 24 -13.10 9.25 -0.21
N GLU A 25 -12.12 9.06 0.67
CA GLU A 25 -10.72 8.87 0.29
C GLU A 25 -10.55 7.64 -0.61
N TRP A 26 -11.22 6.53 -0.30
CA TRP A 26 -11.28 5.37 -1.20
C TRP A 26 -11.82 5.74 -2.59
N THR A 27 -12.91 6.51 -2.64
CA THR A 27 -13.53 6.90 -3.90
C THR A 27 -12.62 7.83 -4.71
N LEU A 28 -11.91 8.74 -4.05
CA LEU A 28 -10.95 9.63 -4.70
C LEU A 28 -9.74 8.83 -5.20
N TRP A 29 -9.14 7.99 -4.34
CA TRP A 29 -7.99 7.16 -4.69
C TRP A 29 -8.31 6.15 -5.80
N SER A 30 -9.44 5.46 -5.73
CA SER A 30 -9.84 4.45 -6.72
C SER A 30 -10.11 5.00 -8.12
N LYS A 31 -10.40 6.31 -8.22
CA LYS A 31 -10.51 7.05 -9.49
C LYS A 31 -9.17 7.49 -10.05
N THR A 32 -8.10 7.47 -9.26
CA THR A 32 -6.75 7.81 -9.74
C THR A 32 -6.12 6.66 -10.51
N SER A 33 -5.11 6.98 -11.33
CA SER A 33 -4.26 6.02 -12.03
C SER A 33 -3.32 5.25 -11.10
N LEU A 34 -3.28 5.57 -9.81
CA LEU A 34 -2.45 4.89 -8.80
C LEU A 34 -3.04 3.54 -8.38
N ARG A 35 -4.31 3.28 -8.72
CA ARG A 35 -4.96 2.00 -8.41
C ARG A 35 -4.44 0.91 -9.35
N PRO A 36 -3.87 -0.20 -8.82
CA PRO A 36 -3.50 -1.35 -9.62
C PRO A 36 -4.72 -1.97 -10.33
N LYS A 37 -4.53 -2.56 -11.52
CA LYS A 37 -5.60 -3.25 -12.25
C LYS A 37 -6.18 -4.44 -11.47
N GLU A 38 -5.34 -5.05 -10.64
CA GLU A 38 -5.66 -6.16 -9.77
C GLU A 38 -6.64 -5.79 -8.62
N ILE A 39 -6.74 -4.50 -8.29
CA ILE A 39 -7.66 -4.01 -7.25
C ILE A 39 -8.92 -3.45 -7.92
N PRO A 40 -10.11 -4.03 -7.64
CA PRO A 40 -11.34 -3.54 -8.24
C PRO A 40 -11.70 -2.15 -7.71
N SER A 41 -12.23 -1.29 -8.58
CA SER A 41 -12.79 0.01 -8.17
C SER A 41 -14.02 -0.15 -7.27
N CYS A 42 -14.80 -1.20 -7.51
CA CYS A 42 -15.99 -1.56 -6.75
C CYS A 42 -15.78 -2.91 -6.04
N PRO A 43 -15.10 -2.94 -4.88
CA PRO A 43 -14.85 -4.19 -4.18
C PRO A 43 -16.15 -4.85 -3.67
N ARG A 44 -17.20 -4.06 -3.39
CA ARG A 44 -18.53 -4.56 -3.06
C ARG A 44 -19.11 -5.51 -4.11
N THR A 45 -18.87 -5.29 -5.40
CA THR A 45 -19.44 -6.16 -6.45
C THR A 45 -18.60 -7.40 -6.69
N VAL A 46 -17.28 -7.31 -6.48
CA VAL A 46 -16.34 -8.41 -6.72
C VAL A 46 -16.33 -9.38 -5.54
N TYR A 47 -16.32 -8.87 -4.30
CA TYR A 47 -16.15 -9.67 -3.09
C TYR A 47 -17.44 -9.90 -2.32
N VAL A 48 -18.61 -9.61 -2.90
CA VAL A 48 -19.92 -9.80 -2.23
C VAL A 48 -20.11 -11.21 -1.69
N HIS A 49 -19.58 -12.22 -2.41
CA HIS A 49 -19.66 -13.63 -2.02
C HIS A 49 -18.38 -14.14 -1.31
N CYS A 50 -17.41 -13.25 -1.05
CA CYS A 50 -16.11 -13.57 -0.47
C CYS A 50 -15.95 -13.07 0.98
N GLY A 51 -17.06 -12.75 1.67
CA GLY A 51 -17.02 -12.25 3.04
C GLY A 51 -16.91 -10.73 3.17
N TRP A 52 -17.30 -9.98 2.14
CA TRP A 52 -17.38 -8.52 2.21
C TRP A 52 -18.36 -8.05 3.30
N ASP A 53 -17.83 -7.44 4.38
CA ASP A 53 -18.62 -6.90 5.50
C ASP A 53 -18.81 -5.36 5.43
N GLY A 54 -18.47 -4.78 4.27
CA GLY A 54 -18.63 -3.36 4.02
C GLY A 54 -17.34 -2.57 3.96
N MET A 55 -17.50 -1.27 3.68
CA MET A 55 -16.39 -0.35 3.53
C MET A 55 -15.55 -0.13 4.81
N PRO A 56 -16.08 -0.17 6.05
CA PRO A 56 -15.23 -0.07 7.23
C PRO A 56 -14.28 -1.27 7.38
N ASP A 57 -14.75 -2.51 7.18
CA ASP A 57 -13.89 -3.71 7.22
C ASP A 57 -12.83 -3.69 6.10
N TRP A 58 -13.24 -3.36 4.87
CA TRP A 58 -12.32 -3.15 3.74
C TRP A 58 -11.29 -2.05 4.02
N LEU A 59 -11.75 -0.99 4.70
CA LEU A 59 -11.01 0.14 5.24
C LEU A 59 -9.90 -0.23 6.22
N GLY A 60 -10.01 -1.39 6.86
CA GLY A 60 -9.28 -1.68 8.11
C GLY A 60 -9.77 -0.81 9.27
N ARG A 61 -10.91 -0.13 9.10
CA ARG A 61 -11.62 0.52 10.19
C ARG A 61 -12.44 -0.55 10.88
N ALA A 62 -11.80 -1.24 11.82
CA ALA A 62 -12.55 -1.86 12.90
C ALA A 62 -13.44 -0.76 13.48
N SER A 63 -14.76 -0.88 13.29
CA SER A 63 -15.67 -0.14 14.14
C SER A 63 -15.27 -0.50 15.55
N PHE A 64 -14.68 0.43 16.29
CA PHE A 64 -14.46 0.24 17.72
C PHE A 64 -15.83 -0.12 18.29
N ARG A 65 -16.05 -1.42 18.52
CA ARG A 65 -17.05 -1.94 19.42
C ARG A 65 -16.31 -2.02 20.75
N PRO A 66 -16.42 -1.01 21.62
CA PRO A 66 -15.88 -1.13 22.96
C PRO A 66 -16.87 -2.02 23.73
N ASP A 67 -16.82 -3.32 23.52
CA ASP A 67 -17.57 -4.24 24.36
C ASP A 67 -16.83 -5.57 24.51
N LEU A 68 -16.14 -5.64 25.65
CA LEU A 68 -16.15 -6.76 26.58
C LEU A 68 -16.16 -8.18 25.97
N ARG A 69 -14.97 -8.79 25.86
CA ARG A 69 -14.58 -9.98 26.66
C ARG A 69 -13.15 -10.41 26.32
N LEU A 70 -12.38 -10.58 27.39
CA LEU A 70 -11.06 -11.19 27.47
C LEU A 70 -10.85 -12.36 26.48
N ARG A 71 -9.84 -12.25 25.60
CA ARG A 71 -8.80 -13.30 25.39
C ARG A 71 -7.69 -12.79 24.46
N GLY A 72 -6.45 -12.73 24.98
CA GLY A 72 -5.22 -12.82 24.18
C GLY A 72 -4.69 -11.53 23.56
N SER A 73 -4.16 -10.65 24.40
CA SER A 73 -3.28 -9.55 24.00
C SER A 73 -2.00 -10.12 23.37
N GLY A 74 -1.87 -9.98 22.04
CA GLY A 74 -0.63 -10.07 21.29
C GLY A 74 -0.41 -8.73 20.62
N SER A 75 0.37 -7.89 21.28
CA SER A 75 0.62 -6.47 21.00
C SER A 75 0.91 -6.12 19.54
N THR A 76 0.21 -5.08 19.10
CA THR A 76 0.71 -3.99 18.25
C THR A 76 2.23 -4.03 18.01
N ALA A 77 2.63 -4.48 16.82
CA ALA A 77 3.94 -4.18 16.26
C ALA A 77 3.74 -3.26 15.06
N ALA A 78 3.45 -1.98 15.33
CA ALA A 78 3.82 -0.92 14.43
C ALA A 78 5.36 -0.87 14.37
N ARG A 79 5.97 -1.69 13.50
CA ARG A 79 7.36 -1.49 13.08
C ARG A 79 7.35 -0.86 11.69
N ARG A 80 7.36 0.47 11.72
CA ARG A 80 8.28 1.34 10.98
C ARG A 80 8.71 0.75 9.63
N ILE A 81 7.96 1.05 8.57
CA ILE A 81 8.46 0.91 7.19
C ILE A 81 9.64 1.88 7.06
N PRO A 82 10.87 1.42 6.82
CA PRO A 82 11.94 2.30 6.39
C PRO A 82 11.52 2.89 5.05
N LYS A 83 11.47 4.22 4.96
CA LYS A 83 11.52 4.89 3.66
C LYS A 83 13.00 4.94 3.29
N GLU A 84 13.44 3.92 2.58
CA GLU A 84 14.78 3.73 2.01
C GLU A 84 14.52 3.27 0.57
N ASP A 85 14.92 3.93 -0.52
CA ASP A 85 15.63 5.17 -0.73
C ASP A 85 15.11 5.74 -2.06
N GLU A 86 14.69 7.00 -2.07
CA GLU A 86 14.72 7.77 -3.31
C GLU A 86 16.20 7.96 -3.66
N ASP A 87 16.73 7.08 -4.50
CA ASP A 87 18.03 7.24 -5.14
C ASP A 87 17.96 8.43 -6.11
N HIS A 88 17.98 9.62 -5.53
CA HIS A 88 18.18 10.89 -6.20
C HIS A 88 19.63 11.30 -6.01
N ARG A 89 20.42 11.13 -7.09
CA ARG A 89 21.66 11.86 -7.42
C ARG A 89 22.60 12.19 -6.26
N HIS A 90 23.72 11.45 -6.21
CA HIS A 90 25.01 12.12 -6.00
C HIS A 90 25.70 12.26 -7.35
N GLU A 91 25.63 13.47 -7.88
CA GLU A 91 26.48 13.99 -8.93
C GLU A 91 27.73 14.56 -8.26
N GLU A 92 28.90 13.94 -8.46
CA GLU A 92 30.22 14.59 -8.42
C GLU A 92 31.22 13.58 -9.04
N HIS A 93 31.61 13.72 -10.31
CA HIS A 93 32.75 14.52 -10.79
C HIS A 93 34.06 14.27 -10.02
N ASP A 94 34.80 13.24 -10.44
CA ASP A 94 36.26 13.33 -10.49
C ASP A 94 36.82 12.27 -11.46
N ALA A 95 37.05 12.69 -12.70
CA ALA A 95 37.83 11.92 -13.67
C ALA A 95 38.48 12.87 -14.67
N VAL A 96 39.41 13.72 -14.20
CA VAL A 96 40.41 14.36 -15.06
C VAL A 96 41.77 14.40 -14.38
N ASP A 97 42.39 13.24 -14.18
CA ASP A 97 43.84 13.20 -14.16
C ASP A 97 44.33 11.95 -14.90
N ALA A 98 44.27 12.06 -16.22
CA ALA A 98 44.93 11.15 -17.12
C ALA A 98 45.60 11.95 -18.24
N ALA A 99 46.91 12.08 -18.06
CA ALA A 99 47.90 12.16 -19.12
C ALA A 99 47.78 13.35 -20.10
N SER A 100 48.47 14.43 -19.75
CA SER A 100 49.18 15.23 -20.75
C SER A 100 50.41 15.89 -20.14
N SER A 101 51.55 15.23 -20.28
CA SER A 101 52.67 15.79 -21.06
C SER A 101 53.79 14.76 -21.18
N ALA A 102 53.96 14.29 -22.41
CA ALA A 102 55.20 13.73 -22.92
C ALA A 102 56.23 14.86 -23.19
N THR A 103 57.47 14.48 -23.54
CA THR A 103 58.59 15.32 -24.00
C THR A 103 59.42 15.85 -22.81
N GLU A 104 60.66 15.42 -22.56
CA GLU A 104 61.83 15.35 -23.45
C GLU A 104 62.84 14.29 -22.94
#